data_AF-A0A7R8WPJ0-F1
#
_entry.id   AF-A0A7R8WPJ0-F1
#
_cell.length_a   1.000
_cell.length_b   1.000
_cell.length_c   1.000
_cell.angle_alpha   90.00
_cell.angle_beta   90.00
_cell.angle_gamma   90.00
#
_symmetry.space_group_name_H-M   'P 1'
#
loop_
_entity.id
_entity.type
_entity.pdbx_description
1 polymer ?
#
loop_
_entity_poly.entity_id
_entity_poly.type
_entity_poly.pdbx_seq_one_letter_code
_entity_poly.pdbx_strand_id
1 'polypeptide(L)'
;SSDYGKGVALHIGVTNSLGDVFEYDVDGLLRSPAGSAPSSPGGGSGSSEVRDWSECLSLQVLPEEFLDSMADVWDETLDSLQQDSEWTAERYDETDHNCYSFVMGFLRMLDPPGLSLSSPTAFCQAHLVPTTSSAGRFISLYRRLRSQPNHLFVHQS
;
A
#
# COMPACT_ATOMS: atom_id res chain seq x y z
N SER A 1 8.59 30.79 0.67
CA SER A 1 8.60 30.08 1.97
C SER A 1 7.17 30.14 2.47
N SER A 2 6.34 29.10 2.38
CA SER A 2 6.60 27.66 2.47
C SER A 2 5.67 26.94 1.48
N ASP A 3 6.24 26.21 0.50
CA ASP A 3 5.49 25.29 -0.36
C ASP A 3 5.17 23.99 0.40
N TYR A 4 4.53 24.13 1.55
CA TYR A 4 3.89 23.01 2.26
C TYR A 4 2.47 22.85 1.71
N GLY A 5 2.36 22.70 0.40
CA GLY A 5 1.11 22.64 -0.35
C GLY A 5 1.08 21.40 -1.21
N LYS A 6 0.16 20.47 -0.88
CA LYS A 6 0.04 19.07 -1.33
C LYS A 6 0.84 18.11 -0.47
N GLY A 7 0.32 17.87 0.74
CA GLY A 7 0.54 16.57 1.38
C GLY A 7 0.12 15.51 0.37
N VAL A 8 1.07 14.70 -0.08
CA VAL A 8 0.78 13.55 -0.93
C VAL A 8 -0.19 12.69 -0.13
N ALA A 9 -1.45 12.62 -0.57
CA ALA A 9 -2.42 11.74 0.05
C ALA A 9 -1.86 10.32 -0.08
N LEU A 10 -1.51 9.71 1.06
CA LEU A 10 -0.96 8.36 1.09
C LEU A 10 -2.05 7.40 0.59
N HIS A 11 -1.85 6.81 -0.58
CA HIS A 11 -2.73 5.77 -1.11
C HIS A 11 -2.19 4.40 -0.68
N ILE A 12 -3.10 3.46 -0.37
CA ILE A 12 -2.75 2.12 0.09
C ILE A 12 -3.55 1.06 -0.67
N GLY A 13 -2.95 -0.11 -0.84
CA GLY A 13 -3.54 -1.25 -1.53
C GLY A 13 -3.03 -2.57 -0.95
N VAL A 14 -3.58 -3.68 -1.40
CA VAL A 14 -3.26 -5.04 -0.94
C VAL A 14 -2.77 -5.86 -2.13
N THR A 15 -1.66 -6.58 -1.96
CA THR A 15 -1.13 -7.46 -3.01
C THR A 15 -1.60 -8.89 -2.84
N ASN A 16 -1.88 -9.61 -3.94
CA ASN A 16 -2.00 -11.08 -3.91
C ASN A 16 -0.62 -11.76 -3.99
N SER A 17 -0.58 -13.10 -3.93
CA SER A 17 0.65 -13.89 -4.06
C SER A 17 1.39 -13.73 -5.40
N LEU A 18 0.70 -13.29 -6.46
CA LEU A 18 1.28 -13.01 -7.77
C LEU A 18 1.92 -11.62 -7.86
N GLY A 19 1.73 -10.78 -6.84
CA GLY A 19 2.22 -9.40 -6.79
C GLY A 19 1.29 -8.39 -7.47
N ASP A 20 0.07 -8.78 -7.85
CA ASP A 20 -0.93 -7.83 -8.35
C ASP A 20 -1.46 -6.99 -7.19
N VAL A 21 -1.62 -5.70 -7.41
CA VAL A 21 -2.10 -4.76 -6.39
C VAL A 21 -3.58 -4.49 -6.59
N PHE A 22 -4.36 -4.68 -5.53
CA PHE A 22 -5.76 -4.30 -5.43
C PHE A 22 -5.88 -2.97 -4.70
N GLU A 23 -6.56 -2.02 -5.31
CA GLU A 23 -6.75 -0.68 -4.78
C GLU A 23 -8.18 -0.19 -4.98
N TYR A 24 -8.67 0.65 -4.08
CA TYR A 24 -10.02 1.19 -4.14
C TYR A 24 -9.97 2.71 -4.24
N ASP A 25 -10.51 3.25 -5.32
CA ASP A 25 -10.62 4.68 -5.53
C ASP A 25 -11.94 5.10 -6.18
N VAL A 26 -12.01 6.33 -6.70
CA VAL A 26 -13.21 6.91 -7.33
C VAL A 26 -13.75 6.08 -8.49
N ASP A 27 -12.92 5.25 -9.12
CA ASP A 27 -13.32 4.34 -10.21
C ASP A 27 -13.77 2.96 -9.69
N GLY A 28 -13.74 2.74 -8.37
CA GLY A 28 -14.09 1.49 -7.72
C GLY A 28 -12.87 0.64 -7.37
N LEU A 29 -13.08 -0.67 -7.21
CA LEU A 29 -12.01 -1.62 -6.93
C LEU A 29 -11.27 -2.00 -8.21
N LEU A 30 -9.99 -1.62 -8.28
CA LEU A 30 -9.10 -1.83 -9.40
C LEU A 30 -8.05 -2.89 -9.06
N ARG A 31 -7.61 -3.64 -10.08
CA ARG A 31 -6.49 -4.59 -9.99
C ARG A 31 -5.39 -4.18 -10.95
N SER A 32 -4.21 -3.93 -10.40
CA SER A 32 -2.99 -3.57 -11.10
C SER A 32 -2.08 -4.80 -11.22
N PRO A 33 -1.87 -5.38 -12.42
CA PRO A 33 -1.00 -6.53 -12.55
C PRO A 33 0.45 -6.23 -12.16
N ALA A 34 1.14 -7.21 -11.59
CA ALA A 34 2.56 -7.09 -11.28
C ALA A 34 3.38 -6.69 -12.53
N GLY A 35 4.20 -5.64 -12.42
CA GLY A 35 5.05 -5.18 -13.51
C GLY A 35 4.29 -4.51 -14.67
N SER A 36 3.06 -4.04 -14.44
CA SER A 36 2.37 -3.14 -15.36
C SER A 36 3.25 -1.91 -15.65
N ALA A 37 3.38 -1.56 -16.93
CA ALA A 37 4.21 -0.44 -17.35
C ALA A 37 3.62 0.87 -16.80
N PRO A 38 4.46 1.86 -16.43
CA PRO A 38 3.97 3.16 -15.98
C PRO A 38 3.02 3.74 -17.03
N SER A 39 1.85 4.22 -16.59
CA SER A 39 0.96 4.98 -17.47
C SER A 39 1.76 6.14 -18.07
N SER A 40 1.77 6.22 -19.40
CA SER A 40 2.59 7.20 -20.11
C SER A 40 2.16 8.61 -19.69
N PRO A 41 3.10 9.48 -19.27
CA PRO A 41 2.76 10.84 -18.86
C PRO A 41 2.35 11.64 -20.10
N GLY A 42 1.05 11.65 -20.43
CA GLY A 42 0.52 12.40 -21.57
C GLY A 42 -0.74 11.85 -22.24
N GLY A 43 -1.29 10.72 -21.80
CA GLY A 43 -2.49 10.12 -22.37
C GLY A 43 -3.79 10.68 -21.79
N GLY A 44 -4.17 11.91 -22.13
CA GLY A 44 -5.49 12.43 -21.80
C GLY A 44 -6.60 11.67 -22.53
N SER A 45 -7.22 10.70 -21.88
CA SER A 45 -8.53 10.13 -22.24
C SER A 45 -9.08 9.40 -21.02
N GLY A 46 -10.33 9.68 -20.63
CA GLY A 46 -10.93 9.26 -19.36
C GLY A 46 -11.25 7.76 -19.27
N SER A 47 -10.22 6.93 -19.29
CA SER A 47 -10.25 5.52 -18.92
C SER A 47 -9.38 5.34 -17.68
N SER A 48 -9.94 4.67 -16.66
CA SER A 48 -9.33 4.35 -15.38
C SER A 48 -7.84 4.04 -15.51
N GLU A 49 -6.98 4.98 -15.09
CA GLU A 49 -5.53 4.77 -15.07
C GLU A 49 -5.17 4.00 -13.82
N VAL A 50 -4.89 2.71 -14.01
CA VAL A 50 -4.28 1.83 -13.00
C VAL A 50 -3.02 2.50 -12.44
N ARG A 51 -2.91 2.63 -11.11
CA ARG A 51 -1.77 3.34 -10.50
C ARG A 51 -0.47 2.56 -10.67
N ASP A 52 0.61 3.29 -10.88
CA ASP A 52 1.95 2.73 -10.83
C ASP A 52 2.45 2.65 -9.38
N TRP A 53 2.66 1.42 -8.92
CA TRP A 53 3.17 1.10 -7.58
C TRP A 53 4.71 0.97 -7.53
N SER A 54 5.43 1.40 -8.58
CA SER A 54 6.90 1.31 -8.65
C SER A 54 7.64 2.06 -7.54
N GLU A 55 7.05 3.13 -6.99
CA GLU A 55 7.62 3.95 -5.91
C GLU A 55 6.81 3.78 -4.60
N CYS A 56 6.43 2.55 -4.26
CA CYS A 56 5.68 2.24 -3.05
C CYS A 56 6.53 1.65 -1.90
N LEU A 57 5.90 1.52 -0.73
CA LEU A 57 6.47 0.80 0.41
C LEU A 57 5.60 -0.42 0.71
N SER A 58 6.22 -1.61 0.69
CA SER A 58 5.54 -2.84 1.12
C SER A 58 5.58 -2.96 2.64
N LEU A 59 4.45 -3.39 3.20
CA LEU A 59 4.24 -3.57 4.64
C LEU A 59 3.90 -5.03 4.90
N GLN A 60 4.75 -5.69 5.69
CA GLN A 60 4.43 -7.01 6.21
C GLN A 60 3.50 -6.87 7.42
N VAL A 61 2.25 -7.30 7.28
CA VAL A 61 1.24 -7.23 8.35
C VAL A 61 1.07 -8.54 9.12
N LEU A 62 1.52 -9.67 8.55
CA LEU A 62 1.50 -10.98 9.18
C LEU A 62 2.88 -11.32 9.76
N PRO A 63 2.94 -11.94 10.95
CA PRO A 63 4.18 -12.55 11.43
C PRO A 63 4.73 -13.60 10.43
N GLU A 64 6.05 -13.75 10.37
CA GLU A 64 6.73 -14.62 9.39
C GLU A 64 6.24 -16.08 9.45
N GLU A 65 5.92 -16.57 10.64
CA GLU A 65 5.44 -17.93 10.86
C GLU A 65 4.07 -18.23 10.23
N PHE A 66 3.28 -17.20 9.87
CA PHE A 66 1.97 -17.36 9.26
C PHE A 66 1.94 -17.11 7.76
N LEU A 67 3.03 -16.60 7.15
CA LEU A 67 3.03 -16.22 5.73
C LEU A 67 2.61 -17.36 4.80
N ASP A 68 3.26 -18.53 4.94
CA ASP A 68 3.02 -19.66 4.04
C ASP A 68 1.65 -20.31 4.28
N SER A 69 1.17 -20.34 5.53
CA SER A 69 -0.10 -20.98 5.87
C SER A 69 -1.33 -20.12 5.56
N MET A 70 -1.16 -18.80 5.47
CA MET A 70 -2.22 -17.86 5.17
C MET A 70 -2.29 -17.48 3.68
N ALA A 71 -1.32 -17.89 2.85
CA ALA A 71 -1.22 -17.45 1.46
C ALA A 71 -2.49 -17.74 0.64
N ASP A 72 -3.02 -18.96 0.73
CA ASP A 72 -4.25 -19.35 0.01
C ASP A 72 -5.47 -18.54 0.51
N VAL A 73 -5.61 -18.43 1.84
CA VAL A 73 -6.72 -17.68 2.47
C VAL A 73 -6.66 -16.19 2.13
N TRP A 74 -5.44 -15.64 2.03
CA TRP A 74 -5.20 -14.26 1.65
C TRP A 74 -5.72 -13.97 0.23
N ASP A 75 -5.35 -14.80 -0.73
CA ASP A 75 -5.79 -14.66 -2.12
C ASP A 75 -7.30 -14.91 -2.27
N GLU A 76 -7.85 -15.94 -1.61
CA GLU A 76 -9.30 -16.20 -1.59
C GLU A 76 -10.11 -15.04 -1.00
N THR A 77 -9.56 -14.36 0.00
CA THR A 77 -10.18 -13.17 0.61
C THR A 77 -10.21 -12.01 -0.37
N LEU A 78 -9.12 -11.77 -1.12
CA LEU A 78 -9.08 -10.76 -2.18
C LEU A 78 -10.08 -11.06 -3.30
N ASP A 79 -10.12 -12.30 -3.77
CA ASP A 79 -11.06 -12.74 -4.80
C ASP A 79 -12.52 -12.52 -4.35
N SER A 80 -12.81 -12.83 -3.08
CA SER A 80 -14.14 -12.62 -2.49
C SER A 80 -14.53 -11.14 -2.45
N LEU A 81 -13.63 -10.25 -2.03
CA LEU A 81 -13.86 -8.80 -2.01
C LEU A 81 -13.99 -8.21 -3.42
N GLN A 82 -13.25 -8.75 -4.39
CA GLN A 82 -13.36 -8.31 -5.78
C GLN A 82 -14.76 -8.55 -6.35
N GLN A 83 -15.46 -9.59 -5.90
CA GLN A 83 -16.83 -9.88 -6.32
C GLN A 83 -17.89 -9.18 -5.45
N ASP A 84 -17.49 -8.51 -4.38
CA ASP A 84 -18.41 -7.85 -3.46
C ASP A 84 -18.93 -6.53 -4.05
N SER A 85 -20.26 -6.39 -4.08
CA SER A 85 -20.96 -5.17 -4.47
C SER A 85 -20.72 -3.97 -3.53
N GLU A 86 -19.99 -4.15 -2.43
CA GLU A 86 -19.60 -3.07 -1.52
C GLU A 86 -18.53 -2.14 -2.11
N TRP A 87 -17.66 -2.63 -2.99
CA TRP A 87 -16.49 -1.89 -3.51
C TRP A 87 -16.68 -1.37 -4.94
N THR A 88 -17.85 -0.77 -5.21
CA THR A 88 -18.13 -0.12 -6.51
C THR A 88 -17.78 1.37 -6.48
N ALA A 89 -17.62 1.97 -7.66
CA ALA A 89 -17.35 3.41 -7.81
C ALA A 89 -18.42 4.29 -7.14
N GLU A 90 -19.70 3.90 -7.23
CA GLU A 90 -20.83 4.67 -6.69
C GLU A 90 -20.85 4.71 -5.16
N ARG A 91 -20.17 3.77 -4.51
CA ARG A 91 -20.05 3.71 -3.05
C ARG A 91 -18.85 4.45 -2.52
N TYR A 92 -17.96 4.93 -3.39
CA TYR A 92 -16.74 5.60 -2.98
C TYR A 92 -17.05 6.91 -2.24
N ASP A 93 -16.43 7.08 -1.09
CA ASP A 93 -16.41 8.31 -0.32
C ASP A 93 -15.00 8.55 0.23
N GLU A 94 -14.39 9.67 -0.13
CA GLU A 94 -13.02 10.03 0.26
C GLU A 94 -12.81 10.03 1.79
N THR A 95 -13.87 10.20 2.59
CA THR A 95 -13.77 10.29 4.06
C THR A 95 -13.99 8.94 4.71
N ASP A 96 -15.09 8.27 4.37
CA ASP A 96 -15.61 7.12 5.12
C ASP A 96 -15.50 5.78 4.35
N HIS A 97 -15.47 5.81 3.01
CA HIS A 97 -15.44 4.61 2.16
C HIS A 97 -14.41 4.75 1.03
N ASN A 98 -13.14 4.58 1.38
CA ASN A 98 -11.97 4.87 0.54
C ASN A 98 -10.95 3.72 0.57
N CYS A 99 -9.77 3.92 -0.03
CA CYS A 99 -8.68 2.94 -0.01
C CYS A 99 -8.31 2.45 1.40
N TYR A 100 -8.44 3.29 2.43
CA TYR A 100 -8.19 2.88 3.80
C TYR A 100 -9.26 1.94 4.33
N SER A 101 -10.55 2.27 4.13
CA SER A 101 -11.63 1.38 4.54
C SER A 101 -11.58 0.04 3.81
N PHE A 102 -11.15 0.02 2.54
CA PHE A 102 -10.90 -1.20 1.76
C PHE A 102 -9.87 -2.12 2.43
N VAL A 103 -8.67 -1.61 2.71
CA VAL A 103 -7.63 -2.41 3.39
C VAL A 103 -8.11 -2.89 4.76
N MET A 104 -8.85 -2.06 5.50
CA MET A 104 -9.43 -2.49 6.77
C MET A 104 -10.52 -3.56 6.61
N GLY A 105 -11.34 -3.47 5.56
CA GLY A 105 -12.34 -4.48 5.20
C GLY A 105 -11.68 -5.82 4.89
N PHE A 106 -10.62 -5.79 4.07
CA PHE A 106 -9.77 -6.95 3.79
C PHE A 106 -9.21 -7.59 5.05
N LEU A 107 -8.51 -6.82 5.90
CA LEU A 107 -7.90 -7.36 7.11
C LEU A 107 -8.93 -7.88 8.12
N ARG A 108 -10.14 -7.31 8.17
CA ARG A 108 -11.22 -7.81 9.02
C ARG A 108 -11.82 -9.11 8.51
N MET A 109 -11.93 -9.27 7.18
CA MET A 109 -12.41 -10.50 6.57
C MET A 109 -11.39 -11.63 6.71
N LEU A 110 -10.11 -11.30 6.56
CA LEU A 110 -8.99 -12.23 6.73
C LEU A 110 -8.84 -12.70 8.20
N ASP A 111 -9.17 -11.83 9.16
CA ASP A 111 -9.00 -12.02 10.61
C ASP A 111 -7.63 -12.63 11.00
N PRO A 112 -6.51 -11.97 10.64
CA PRO A 112 -5.21 -12.57 10.80
C PRO A 112 -4.78 -12.65 12.27
N PRO A 113 -4.12 -13.76 12.67
CA PRO A 113 -3.71 -13.98 14.05
C PRO A 113 -2.73 -12.90 14.52
N GLY A 114 -2.99 -12.35 15.71
CA GLY A 114 -2.11 -11.37 16.35
C GLY A 114 -2.25 -9.92 15.85
N LEU A 115 -3.09 -9.66 14.85
CA LEU A 115 -3.36 -8.30 14.37
C LEU A 115 -4.60 -7.70 15.04
N SER A 116 -4.44 -6.59 15.78
CA SER A 116 -5.59 -5.86 16.34
C SER A 116 -6.00 -4.69 15.46
N LEU A 117 -7.20 -4.73 14.91
CA LEU A 117 -7.79 -3.67 14.07
C LEU A 117 -8.76 -2.76 14.87
N SER A 118 -8.59 -2.71 16.18
CA SER A 118 -9.51 -2.02 17.11
C SER A 118 -9.59 -0.50 16.91
N SER A 119 -8.53 0.12 16.36
CA SER A 119 -8.52 1.53 16.02
C SER A 119 -7.64 1.81 14.80
N PRO A 120 -8.12 2.58 13.81
CA PRO A 120 -7.32 3.04 12.70
C PRO A 120 -6.01 3.71 13.11
N THR A 121 -6.08 4.55 14.15
CA THR A 121 -4.92 5.28 14.67
C THR A 121 -3.90 4.32 15.27
N ALA A 122 -4.34 3.31 16.02
CA ALA A 122 -3.46 2.31 16.62
C ALA A 122 -2.75 1.48 15.54
N PHE A 123 -3.48 1.05 14.51
CA PHE A 123 -2.89 0.34 13.37
C PHE A 123 -1.83 1.19 12.66
N CYS A 124 -2.15 2.45 12.34
CA CYS A 124 -1.20 3.36 11.70
C CYS A 124 0.06 3.56 12.55
N GLN A 125 -0.09 3.75 13.86
CA GLN A 125 1.03 3.94 14.77
C GLN A 125 1.90 2.68 14.91
N ALA A 126 1.29 1.49 14.91
CA ALA A 126 2.01 0.23 15.07
C ALA A 126 2.75 -0.21 13.79
N HIS A 127 2.17 0.00 12.60
CA HIS A 127 2.69 -0.59 11.36
C HIS A 127 3.13 0.45 10.31
N LEU A 128 2.31 1.49 10.07
CA LEU A 128 2.58 2.46 9.01
C LEU A 128 3.68 3.45 9.38
N VAL A 129 3.62 4.03 10.59
CA VAL A 129 4.59 5.05 11.04
C VAL A 129 6.02 4.49 11.13
N PRO A 130 6.28 3.30 11.72
CA PRO A 130 7.64 2.77 11.81
C PRO A 130 8.25 2.46 10.44
N THR A 131 7.45 1.91 9.52
CA THR A 131 7.91 1.54 8.17
C THR A 131 8.22 2.77 7.34
N THR A 132 7.29 3.73 7.28
CA THR A 132 7.49 4.99 6.56
C THR A 132 8.67 5.80 7.11
N SER A 133 8.84 5.80 8.44
CA SER A 133 10.00 6.45 9.09
C SER A 133 11.32 5.77 8.72
N SER A 134 11.36 4.44 8.69
CA SER A 134 12.55 3.67 8.33
C SER A 134 12.92 3.85 6.86
N ALA A 135 11.94 3.81 5.96
CA ALA A 135 12.12 4.11 4.55
C ALA A 135 12.61 5.56 4.35
N GLY A 136 12.02 6.53 5.03
CA GLY A 136 12.46 7.93 4.99
C GLY A 136 13.92 8.11 5.43
N ARG A 137 14.37 7.38 6.45
CA ARG A 137 15.79 7.35 6.87
C ARG A 137 16.69 6.74 5.81
N PHE A 138 16.29 5.61 5.23
CA PHE A 138 17.05 4.94 4.17
C PHE A 138 17.20 5.84 2.93
N ILE A 139 16.10 6.40 2.45
CA ILE A 139 16.08 7.34 1.32
C ILE A 139 16.98 8.54 1.60
N SER A 140 16.90 9.10 2.82
CA SER A 140 17.76 10.22 3.23
C SER A 140 19.24 9.84 3.25
N LEU A 141 19.58 8.66 3.76
CA LEU A 141 20.95 8.15 3.76
C LEU A 141 21.46 7.94 2.33
N TYR A 142 20.68 7.28 1.48
CA TYR A 142 21.02 7.04 0.08
C TYR A 142 21.27 8.35 -0.69
N ARG A 143 20.41 9.35 -0.51
CA ARG A 143 20.59 10.69 -1.11
C ARG A 143 21.86 11.38 -0.64
N ARG A 144 22.23 11.25 0.65
CA ARG A 144 23.50 11.77 1.17
C ARG A 144 24.70 11.07 0.55
N LEU A 145 24.68 9.74 0.47
CA LEU A 145 25.73 8.95 -0.16
C LEU A 145 25.93 9.32 -1.64
N ARG A 146 24.85 9.59 -2.39
CA ARG A 146 24.95 10.01 -3.80
C ARG A 146 25.43 11.43 -3.99
N SER A 147 25.26 12.31 -3.00
CA SER A 147 25.61 13.73 -3.11
C SER A 147 26.99 14.08 -2.56
N GLN A 148 27.70 13.14 -1.92
CA GLN A 148 29.01 13.36 -1.32
C GLN A 148 29.99 12.22 -1.66
N PRO A 149 31.12 12.48 -2.35
CA PRO A 149 31.99 11.44 -2.90
C PRO A 149 32.96 10.77 -1.90
N ASN A 150 32.95 11.13 -0.61
CA ASN A 150 33.98 10.71 0.36
C ASN A 150 33.37 10.19 1.67
N HIS A 151 32.89 8.94 1.70
CA HIS A 151 32.33 8.32 2.91
C HIS A 151 33.08 7.04 3.32
N LEU A 152 33.24 6.85 4.63
CA LEU A 152 33.79 5.67 5.27
C LEU A 152 32.65 4.76 5.73
N PHE A 153 32.72 3.46 5.42
CA PHE A 153 31.73 2.47 5.84
C PHE A 153 32.27 1.65 7.01
N VAL A 154 31.41 1.39 8.01
CA VAL A 154 31.69 0.45 9.11
C VAL A 154 30.67 -0.68 9.03
N HIS A 155 31.16 -1.91 8.93
CA HIS A 155 30.38 -3.14 8.93
C HIS A 155 30.62 -3.88 10.25
N GLN A 156 29.57 -4.39 10.89
CA GLN A 156 29.70 -5.29 12.03
C GLN A 156 29.96 -6.71 11.53
N SER A 157 31.19 -7.20 11.75
CA SER A 157 31.57 -8.61 11.60
C SER A 157 31.07 -9.45 12.76
#